data_AF-A0A816GFF4-F1
#
_entry.id   AF-A0A816GFF4-F1
#
_cell.length_a   1.000
_cell.length_b   1.000
_cell.length_c   1.000
_cell.angle_alpha   90.00
_cell.angle_beta   90.00
_cell.angle_gamma   90.00
#
_symmetry.space_group_name_H-M   'P 1'
#
loop_
_entity.id
_entity.type
_entity.pdbx_description
1 polymer ?
#
loop_
_entity_poly.entity_id
_entity_poly.type
_entity_poly.pdbx_seq_one_letter_code
_entity_poly.pdbx_strand_id
1 'polypeptide(L)' 'MENQAEDVNVEQDNGNNKKEDNMNKKKIFIPLIGTLGDCKPYFILAKELKNRGHTVCLGVHKRFEDQAKAI' A
#
# COMPACT_ATOMS: atom_id res chain seq x y z
N MET A 1 -1.53 -24.17 -39.64
CA MET A 1 -2.56 -23.95 -38.60
C MET A 1 -2.01 -22.88 -37.68
N GLU A 2 -2.29 -21.62 -38.00
CA GLU A 2 -1.89 -20.48 -37.18
C GLU A 2 -2.95 -20.29 -36.10
N ASN A 3 -2.58 -20.50 -34.83
CA ASN A 3 -3.41 -20.09 -33.71
C ASN A 3 -3.16 -18.61 -33.47
N GLN A 4 -4.08 -17.76 -33.93
CA GLN A 4 -4.15 -16.36 -33.52
C GLN A 4 -4.78 -16.33 -32.12
N ALA A 5 -3.97 -16.03 -31.11
CA ALA A 5 -4.50 -15.63 -29.81
C ALA A 5 -4.84 -14.14 -29.91
N GLU A 6 -6.12 -13.80 -29.84
CA GLU A 6 -6.58 -12.41 -29.74
C GLU A 6 -6.34 -11.93 -28.31
N ASP A 7 -5.47 -10.92 -28.14
CA ASP A 7 -5.29 -10.22 -26.88
C ASP A 7 -6.52 -9.33 -26.62
N VAL A 8 -7.39 -9.75 -25.70
CA VAL A 8 -8.54 -8.94 -25.27
C VAL A 8 -8.05 -7.84 -24.34
N ASN A 9 -7.80 -6.65 -24.89
CA ASN A 9 -7.57 -5.45 -24.10
C ASN A 9 -8.91 -4.97 -23.53
N VAL A 10 -9.17 -5.28 -22.26
CA VAL A 10 -10.30 -4.69 -21.52
C VAL A 10 -9.84 -3.34 -20.96
N GLU A 11 -9.93 -2.30 -21.77
CA GLU A 11 -9.86 -0.92 -21.27
C GLU A 11 -11.18 -0.62 -20.55
N GLN A 12 -11.21 -0.84 -19.23
CA GLN A 12 -12.22 -0.20 -18.39
C GLN A 12 -11.86 1.28 -18.24
N ASP A 13 -12.34 2.08 -19.19
CA ASP A 13 -12.43 3.54 -19.04
C ASP A 13 -13.49 3.86 -17.97
N ASN A 14 -13.09 3.69 -16.71
CA ASN A 14 -13.80 4.29 -15.59
C ASN A 14 -13.23 5.69 -15.40
N GLY A 15 -13.71 6.62 -16.25
CA GLY A 15 -13.49 8.05 -16.12
C GLY A 15 -13.69 8.48 -14.67
N ASN A 16 -12.57 8.79 -14.01
CA ASN A 16 -12.56 9.41 -12.71
C ASN A 16 -11.74 10.69 -12.86
N ASN A 17 -12.44 11.79 -13.13
CA ASN A 17 -11.97 13.16 -12.99
C ASN A 17 -11.50 13.38 -11.54
N LYS A 18 -10.27 12.95 -11.23
CA LYS A 18 -9.60 13.37 -10.01
C LYS A 18 -8.70 14.53 -10.39
N LYS A 19 -9.18 15.72 -10.04
CA LYS A 19 -8.36 16.92 -9.86
C LYS A 19 -7.01 16.49 -9.32
N GLU A 20 -5.95 16.91 -9.98
CA GLU A 20 -4.59 16.81 -9.50
C GLU A 20 -4.46 17.65 -8.22
N ASP A 21 -4.98 17.13 -7.12
CA ASP A 21 -4.50 17.53 -5.81
C ASP A 21 -3.02 17.17 -5.84
N ASN A 22 -2.16 18.19 -5.90
CA ASN A 22 -0.74 18.10 -5.60
C ASN A 22 -0.57 17.70 -4.12
N MET A 23 -1.08 16.52 -3.77
CA MET A 23 -1.02 15.95 -2.45
C MET A 23 0.43 15.52 -2.27
N ASN A 24 1.19 16.36 -1.56
CA ASN A 24 2.60 16.18 -1.25
C ASN A 24 2.86 14.73 -0.79
N LYS A 25 3.26 13.86 -1.72
CA LYS A 25 3.48 12.43 -1.47
C LYS A 25 4.74 12.29 -0.63
N LYS A 26 4.57 12.15 0.68
CA LYS A 26 5.67 11.98 1.62
C LYS A 26 6.08 10.51 1.74
N LYS A 27 7.37 10.30 2.00
CA LYS A 27 7.91 9.04 2.52
C LYS A 27 7.89 9.13 4.04
N ILE A 28 7.23 8.18 4.69
CA ILE A 28 6.98 8.19 6.14
C ILE A 28 7.57 6.91 6.74
N PHE A 29 8.39 7.04 7.78
CA PHE A 29 8.94 5.91 8.52
C PHE A 29 8.27 5.80 9.89
N ILE A 30 7.78 4.61 10.23
CA ILE A 30 7.13 4.34 11.53
C ILE A 30 7.87 3.19 12.21
N PRO A 31 8.67 3.45 13.27
CA PRO A 31 9.26 2.39 14.07
C PRO A 31 8.19 1.74 14.94
N LEU A 32 8.04 0.42 14.84
CA LEU A 32 7.15 -0.34 15.70
C LEU A 32 7.94 -0.84 16.92
N ILE A 33 7.59 -0.32 18.09
CA ILE A 33 8.20 -0.64 19.38
C ILE A 33 7.14 -1.27 20.26
N GLY A 34 7.43 -2.43 20.85
CA GLY A 34 6.52 -3.15 21.73
C GLY A 34 6.10 -4.52 21.19
N THR A 35 4.96 -5.01 21.65
CA THR A 35 4.38 -6.29 21.23
C THR A 35 3.47 -6.12 20.02
N LEU A 36 3.07 -7.23 19.38
CA LEU A 36 2.15 -7.18 18.23
C LEU A 36 0.83 -6.45 18.55
N GLY A 37 0.32 -6.57 19.78
CA GLY A 37 -0.88 -5.87 20.23
C GLY A 37 -0.71 -4.36 20.19
N ASP A 38 0.44 -3.86 20.64
CA ASP A 38 0.81 -2.45 20.63
C ASP A 38 0.99 -1.90 19.20
N CYS A 39 1.32 -2.79 18.25
CA CYS A 39 1.59 -2.43 16.86
C CYS A 39 0.31 -2.25 16.01
N LYS A 40 -0.84 -2.82 16.43
CA LYS A 40 -2.10 -2.80 15.67
C LYS A 40 -2.53 -1.39 15.19
N PRO A 41 -2.53 -0.34 16.04
CA PRO A 41 -2.91 1.00 15.63
C PRO A 41 -2.00 1.57 14.53
N TYR A 42 -0.71 1.26 14.57
CA TYR A 42 0.27 1.74 13.59
C TYR A 42 0.09 1.07 12.22
N PHE A 43 -0.35 -0.18 12.18
CA PHE A 43 -0.72 -0.85 10.93
C PHE A 43 -1.95 -0.21 10.27
N ILE A 44 -2.98 0.12 11.08
CA ILE A 44 -4.17 0.83 10.60
C ILE A 44 -3.77 2.20 10.04
N LEU A 45 -2.92 2.94 10.76
CA LEU A 45 -2.40 4.22 10.31
C LEU A 45 -1.59 4.10 9.00
N ALA A 46 -0.72 3.10 8.89
CA ALA A 46 0.10 2.87 7.70
C ALA A 46 -0.77 2.59 6.46
N LYS A 47 -1.84 1.79 6.62
CA LYS A 47 -2.81 1.51 5.55
C LYS A 47 -3.52 2.79 5.10
N GLU A 48 -3.97 3.61 6.05
CA GLU A 48 -4.63 4.87 5.75
C GLU A 48 -3.71 5.86 5.03
N LEU A 49 -2.45 6.00 5.49
CA LEU A 49 -1.45 6.84 4.83
C LEU A 49 -1.15 6.36 3.40
N LYS A 50 -1.09 5.04 3.18
CA LYS A 50 -0.94 4.44 1.85
C LYS A 50 -2.14 4.72 0.95
N ASN A 51 -3.37 4.64 1.47
CA ASN A 51 -4.60 4.98 0.74
C ASN A 51 -4.63 6.47 0.34
N ARG A 52 -4.02 7.33 1.17
CA ARG A 52 -3.77 8.75 0.86
C ARG A 52 -2.56 8.97 -0.06
N GLY A 53 -2.05 7.93 -0.70
CA GLY A 53 -0.98 8.04 -1.70
C GLY A 53 0.42 8.31 -1.13
N HIS A 54 0.63 8.17 0.19
CA HIS A 54 1.95 8.24 0.79
C HIS A 54 2.70 6.92 0.69
N THR A 55 4.03 6.99 0.70
CA THR A 55 4.88 5.80 0.85
C THR A 55 5.20 5.62 2.32
N VAL A 56 4.90 4.44 2.90
CA VAL A 56 5.13 4.15 4.31
C VAL A 56 6.10 2.99 4.46
N CYS A 57 7.11 3.16 5.31
CA CYS A 57 8.06 2.12 5.70
C CYS A 57 7.88 1.81 7.19
N LEU A 58 7.60 0.55 7.51
CA LEU A 58 7.47 0.08 8.89
C LEU A 58 8.81 -0.50 9.35
N GLY A 59 9.38 0.08 10.39
CA GLY A 59 10.57 -0.44 11.05
C GLY A 59 10.16 -1.46 12.11
N VAL A 60 10.20 -2.75 11.79
CA VAL A 60 9.86 -3.82 12.74
C VAL A 60 11.12 -4.52 13.24
N HIS A 61 11.13 -4.89 14.52
CA HIS A 61 12.15 -5.80 15.02
C HIS A 61 12.04 -7.15 14.30
N LYS A 62 13.16 -7.77 13.91
CA LYS A 62 13.20 -8.99 13.08
C LYS A 62 12.30 -10.13 13.57
N ARG A 63 12.08 -10.20 14.89
CA ARG A 63 11.20 -11.19 15.55
C ARG A 63 9.70 -11.06 15.17
N PHE A 64 9.29 -9.94 14.58
CA PHE A 64 7.90 -9.65 14.18
C PHE A 64 7.73 -9.50 12.67
N GLU A 65 8.74 -9.88 11.88
CA GLU A 65 8.74 -9.72 10.42
C GLU A 65 7.58 -10.46 9.74
N ASP A 66 7.28 -11.69 10.17
CA ASP A 66 6.20 -12.50 9.59
C ASP A 66 4.81 -11.90 9.84
N GLN A 67 4.63 -11.25 10.99
CA GLN A 67 3.38 -10.57 11.34
C GLN A 67 3.20 -9.28 10.53
N ALA A 68 4.31 -8.61 10.20
CA ALA A 68 4.30 -7.43 9.35
C ALA A 68 4.02 -7.77 7.87
N LYS A 69 4.43 -8.96 7.39
CA LYS A 69 4.18 -9.43 6.01
C LYS A 69 2.72 -9.81 5.74
N ALA A 70 1.94 -10.10 6.77
CA ALA A 70 0.53 -10.46 6.65
C ALA A 70 -0.42 -9.25 6.43
N ILE A 71 0.13 -8.04 6.26
CA ILE A 71 -0.56 -6.75 6.17
C ILE A 71 -0.26 -6.12 4.82
#